data_AF-A0A971B133-F1
#
_entry.id   AF-A0A971B133-F1
#
_cell.length_a   1.000
_cell.length_b   1.000
_cell.length_c   1.000
_cell.angle_alpha   90.00
_cell.angle_beta   90.00
_cell.angle_gamma   90.00
#
_symmetry.space_group_name_H-M   'P 1'
#
loop_
_entity.id
_entity.type
_entity.pdbx_description
1 polymer ?
#
loop_
_entity_poly.entity_id
_entity_poly.type
_entity_poly.pdbx_seq_one_letter_code
_entity_poly.pdbx_strand_id
1 'polypeptide(L)'
;MQLTVQANGKIERYHRTIKSDCIRPGTPLSLEDARRLVEEFVRQYNESRLHSAIGYVTPLDKLLGRELAIFAARDRKLEEARRKRQENRARRRAGNSWYTTDAWTEDRTTVGTEPSAVPGPEARPGGLTPPCFPSPNLSLLAQSDKSQGAWGTASPT
;
A
#
# COMPACT_ATOMS: atom_id res chain seq x y z
N MET A 1 16.96 42.63 13.18
CA MET A 1 16.70 41.29 13.76
C MET A 1 17.34 40.25 12.86
N GLN A 2 18.36 39.52 13.32
CA GLN A 2 18.96 38.43 12.54
C GLN A 2 18.13 37.15 12.72
N LEU A 3 17.65 36.57 11.60
CA LEU A 3 16.99 35.27 11.60
C LEU A 3 18.03 34.17 11.87
N THR A 4 17.70 33.24 12.76
CA THR A 4 18.60 32.13 13.10
C THR A 4 18.76 31.16 11.92
N VAL A 5 19.90 30.49 11.82
CA VAL A 5 20.17 29.48 10.76
C VAL A 5 19.09 28.39 10.69
N GLN A 6 18.48 28.05 11.82
CA GLN A 6 17.39 27.07 11.92
C GLN A 6 16.08 27.58 11.32
N ALA A 7 15.73 28.85 11.55
CA ALA A 7 14.55 29.48 10.95
C ALA A 7 14.72 29.61 9.43
N ASN A 8 15.94 29.91 8.98
CA ASN A 8 16.25 30.04 7.56
C ASN A 8 16.04 28.72 6.79
N GLY A 9 16.46 27.58 7.35
CA GLY A 9 16.24 26.27 6.70
C GLY A 9 14.76 25.91 6.52
N LYS A 10 13.88 26.35 7.43
CA LYS A 10 12.43 26.09 7.33
C LYS A 10 11.79 26.91 6.21
N ILE A 11 12.14 28.20 6.10
CA ILE A 11 11.60 29.05 5.04
C ILE A 11 12.14 28.67 3.67
N GLU A 12 13.41 28.24 3.57
CA GLU A 12 14.00 27.72 2.34
C GLU A 12 13.26 26.48 1.84
N ARG A 13 12.91 25.55 2.74
CA ARG A 13 12.11 24.37 2.38
C ARG A 13 10.72 24.75 1.87
N TYR A 14 10.05 25.69 2.54
CA TYR A 14 8.75 26.19 2.11
C TYR A 14 8.84 26.86 0.72
N HIS A 15 9.84 27.71 0.50
CA HIS A 15 10.09 28.35 -0.78
C HIS A 15 10.38 27.37 -1.91
N ARG A 16 11.02 26.24 -1.61
CA ARG A 16 11.19 25.17 -2.59
C ARG A 16 9.85 24.58 -3.03
N THR A 17 8.96 24.31 -2.07
CA THR A 17 7.64 23.72 -2.32
C THR A 17 6.70 24.66 -3.08
N ILE A 18 6.62 25.94 -2.72
CA ILE A 18 5.77 26.89 -3.46
C ILE A 18 6.23 27.07 -4.92
N LYS A 19 7.55 27.05 -5.16
CA LYS A 19 8.10 27.13 -6.51
C LYS A 19 7.77 25.88 -7.32
N SER A 20 7.87 24.69 -6.74
CA SER A 20 7.60 23.43 -7.44
C SER A 20 6.12 23.20 -7.71
N ASP A 21 5.27 23.49 -6.72
CA ASP A 21 3.88 23.02 -6.70
C ASP A 21 2.92 24.10 -7.24
N CYS A 22 3.24 25.39 -7.09
CA CYS A 22 2.37 26.50 -7.49
C CYS A 22 2.93 27.28 -8.69
N ILE A 23 4.17 27.80 -8.59
CA ILE A 23 4.67 28.77 -9.58
C ILE A 23 5.04 28.09 -10.91
N ARG A 24 5.77 26.97 -10.88
CA ARG A 24 6.18 26.26 -12.10
C ARG A 24 5.01 25.67 -12.88
N PRO A 25 3.99 25.05 -12.25
CA PRO A 25 2.85 24.51 -12.98
C PRO A 25 1.83 25.58 -13.39
N GLY A 26 1.63 26.61 -12.55
CA GLY A 26 0.62 27.64 -12.78
C GLY A 26 1.02 28.74 -13.76
N THR A 27 2.33 28.94 -13.99
CA THR A 27 2.90 29.94 -14.92
C THR A 27 2.08 31.24 -14.99
N PRO A 28 1.99 32.01 -13.90
CA PRO A 28 1.13 33.19 -13.85
C PRO A 28 1.54 34.21 -14.91
N LEU A 29 0.57 34.65 -15.71
CA LEU A 29 0.77 35.64 -16.78
C LEU A 29 0.48 37.07 -16.30
N SER A 30 -0.17 37.21 -15.14
CA SER A 30 -0.53 38.49 -14.53
C SER A 30 -0.29 38.46 -13.01
N LEU A 31 -0.19 39.64 -12.40
CA LEU A 31 -0.06 39.76 -10.94
C LEU A 31 -1.32 39.23 -10.22
N GLU A 32 -2.50 39.45 -10.80
CA GLU A 32 -3.76 38.99 -10.24
C GLU A 32 -3.84 37.46 -10.26
N ASP A 33 -3.44 36.83 -11.36
CA ASP A 33 -3.33 35.36 -11.43
C ASP A 33 -2.32 34.81 -10.43
N ALA A 34 -1.16 35.47 -10.28
CA ALA A 34 -0.18 35.06 -9.29
C ALA A 34 -0.76 35.09 -7.86
N ARG A 35 -1.53 36.14 -7.52
CA ARG A 35 -2.18 36.24 -6.21
C ARG A 35 -3.19 35.12 -6.00
N ARG A 36 -4.07 34.88 -6.96
CA ARG A 36 -5.07 33.80 -6.90
C ARG A 36 -4.43 32.43 -6.75
N LEU A 37 -3.39 32.14 -7.53
CA LEU A 37 -2.67 30.86 -7.47
C LEU A 37 -1.96 30.66 -6.12
N VAL A 38 -1.33 31.70 -5.60
CA VAL A 38 -0.65 31.63 -4.29
C VAL A 38 -1.66 31.49 -3.17
N GLU A 39 -2.79 32.20 -3.22
CA GLU A 39 -3.86 32.08 -2.22
C GLU A 39 -4.43 30.65 -2.19
N GLU A 40 -4.74 30.09 -3.35
CA GLU A 40 -5.18 28.69 -3.46
C GLU A 40 -4.14 27.73 -2.88
N PHE A 41 -2.87 27.92 -3.24
CA PHE A 41 -1.78 27.09 -2.74
C PHE A 41 -1.65 27.18 -1.22
N VAL A 42 -1.71 28.38 -0.64
CA VAL A 42 -1.62 28.59 0.81
C VAL A 42 -2.79 27.91 1.53
N ARG A 43 -4.01 28.06 1.00
CA ARG A 43 -5.20 27.38 1.54
C ARG A 43 -5.02 25.87 1.50
N GLN A 44 -4.63 25.31 0.35
CA GLN A 44 -4.38 23.87 0.22
C GLN A 44 -3.27 23.39 1.17
N TYR A 45 -2.18 24.15 1.28
CA TYR A 45 -1.03 23.79 2.13
C TYR A 45 -1.40 23.73 3.62
N ASN A 46 -2.21 24.69 4.08
CA ASN A 46 -2.55 24.85 5.49
C ASN A 46 -3.78 24.05 5.94
N GLU A 47 -4.77 23.88 5.06
CA GLU A 47 -6.08 23.33 5.44
C GLU A 47 -6.29 21.89 4.98
N SER A 48 -5.68 21.46 3.88
CA SER A 48 -5.96 20.14 3.29
C SER A 48 -4.74 19.23 3.20
N ARG A 49 -3.54 19.78 2.99
CA ARG A 49 -2.31 18.98 2.87
C ARG A 49 -1.91 18.37 4.21
N LEU A 50 -1.80 17.04 4.24
CA LEU A 50 -1.27 16.31 5.40
C LEU A 50 0.25 16.26 5.33
N HIS A 51 0.92 16.68 6.41
CA HIS A 51 2.39 16.75 6.43
C HIS A 51 2.98 15.69 7.35
N SER A 52 3.83 14.82 6.80
CA SER A 52 4.47 13.73 7.53
C SER A 52 5.32 14.23 8.71
N ALA A 53 5.97 15.39 8.58
CA ALA A 53 6.79 15.99 9.62
C ALA A 53 6.01 16.37 10.90
N ILE A 54 4.68 16.49 10.81
CA ILE A 54 3.78 16.77 11.94
C ILE A 54 2.75 15.65 12.14
N GLY A 55 3.11 14.42 11.79
CA GLY A 55 2.25 13.25 12.04
C GLY A 55 1.06 13.13 11.09
N TYR A 56 1.20 13.62 9.85
CA TYR A 56 0.10 13.68 8.87
C TYR A 56 -1.09 14.48 9.40
N VAL A 57 -0.85 15.60 10.07
CA VAL A 57 -1.89 16.57 10.45
C VAL A 57 -1.78 17.79 9.54
N THR A 58 -2.85 18.55 9.38
CA THR A 58 -2.82 19.83 8.64
C THR A 58 -2.17 20.90 9.53
N PRO A 59 -1.45 21.89 8.96
CA PRO A 59 -0.87 22.95 9.77
C PRO A 59 -1.93 23.74 10.55
N LEU A 60 -3.12 23.94 9.96
CA LEU A 60 -4.23 24.60 10.63
C LEU A 60 -4.72 23.80 11.86
N ASP A 61 -4.97 22.49 11.72
CA ASP A 61 -5.43 21.68 12.84
C ASP A 61 -4.38 21.57 13.96
N LYS A 62 -3.10 21.59 13.58
CA LYS A 62 -1.98 21.62 14.52
C LYS A 62 -1.95 22.95 15.29
N LEU A 63 -2.17 24.07 14.62
CA LEU A 63 -2.29 25.40 15.25
C LEU A 63 -3.51 25.48 16.19
N LEU A 64 -4.62 24.87 15.80
CA LEU A 64 -5.85 24.80 16.60
C LEU A 64 -5.79 23.75 17.74
N GLY A 65 -4.70 23.01 17.89
CA GLY A 65 -4.52 22.01 18.94
C GLY A 65 -5.40 20.75 18.79
N ARG A 66 -5.97 20.50 17.61
CA ARG A 66 -6.90 19.37 17.36
C ARG A 66 -6.20 18.03 17.15
N GLU A 67 -4.88 18.02 17.19
CA GLU A 67 -4.06 16.86 16.84
C GLU A 67 -4.38 15.61 17.66
N LEU A 68 -4.61 15.76 18.97
CA LEU A 68 -4.84 14.62 19.86
C LEU A 68 -6.15 13.91 19.51
N ALA A 69 -7.18 14.68 19.17
CA ALA A 69 -8.47 14.14 18.73
C ALA A 69 -8.33 13.39 17.39
N ILE A 70 -7.52 13.93 16.47
CA ILE A 70 -7.24 13.30 15.17
C ILE A 70 -6.50 11.97 15.37
N PHE A 71 -5.48 11.93 16.23
CA PHE A 71 -4.76 10.70 16.54
C PHE A 71 -5.66 9.66 17.21
N ALA A 72 -6.45 10.04 18.22
CA ALA A 72 -7.39 9.14 18.87
C ALA A 72 -8.44 8.57 17.90
N ALA A 73 -8.91 9.36 16.93
CA ALA A 73 -9.81 8.85 15.89
C ALA A 73 -9.12 7.84 14.96
N ARG A 74 -7.85 8.07 14.61
CA ARG A 74 -7.07 7.15 13.77
C ARG A 74 -6.79 5.83 14.47
N ASP A 75 -6.40 5.88 15.74
CA ASP A 75 -6.09 4.68 16.51
C ASP A 75 -7.31 3.77 16.62
N ARG A 76 -8.50 4.34 16.89
CA ARG A 76 -9.77 3.60 16.88
C ARG A 76 -10.01 2.89 15.55
N LYS A 77 -9.86 3.60 14.43
CA LYS A 77 -10.02 3.03 13.08
C LYS A 77 -9.01 1.92 12.78
N LEU A 78 -7.77 2.07 13.24
CA LEU A 78 -6.73 1.06 13.07
C LEU A 78 -7.03 -0.20 13.87
N GLU A 79 -7.50 -0.06 15.11
CA GLU A 79 -7.89 -1.20 15.95
C GLU A 79 -9.10 -1.95 15.39
N GLU A 80 -10.12 -1.24 14.92
CA GLU A 80 -11.26 -1.85 14.20
C GLU A 80 -10.80 -2.64 12.97
N ALA A 81 -9.89 -2.07 12.18
CA ALA A 81 -9.32 -2.74 11.01
C ALA A 81 -8.46 -3.95 11.39
N ARG A 82 -7.79 -3.93 12.55
CA ARG A 82 -7.03 -5.08 13.09
C ARG A 82 -7.98 -6.21 13.49
N ARG A 83 -9.04 -5.89 14.23
CA ARG A 83 -10.07 -6.87 14.64
C ARG A 83 -10.72 -7.55 13.42
N LYS A 84 -11.16 -6.77 12.43
CA LYS A 84 -11.75 -7.31 11.19
C LYS A 84 -10.78 -8.21 10.42
N ARG A 85 -9.49 -7.88 10.41
CA ARG A 85 -8.44 -8.73 9.80
C ARG A 85 -8.25 -10.03 10.58
N GLN A 86 -8.30 -10.01 11.90
CA GLN A 86 -8.22 -11.20 12.75
C GLN A 86 -9.40 -12.14 12.49
N GLU A 87 -10.63 -11.62 12.50
CA GLU A 87 -11.84 -12.39 12.22
C GLU A 87 -11.79 -13.05 10.83
N ASN A 88 -11.40 -12.30 9.80
CA ASN A 88 -11.25 -12.83 8.45
C ASN A 88 -10.18 -13.93 8.37
N ARG A 89 -9.06 -13.78 9.08
CA ARG A 89 -8.01 -14.82 9.16
C ARG A 89 -8.54 -16.08 9.85
N ALA A 90 -9.29 -15.93 10.95
CA ALA A 90 -9.91 -17.05 11.66
C ALA A 90 -10.91 -17.78 10.77
N ARG A 91 -11.80 -17.06 10.09
CA ARG A 91 -12.75 -17.63 9.12
C ARG A 91 -12.04 -18.40 8.00
N ARG A 92 -10.96 -17.83 7.46
CA ARG A 92 -10.15 -18.50 6.42
C ARG A 92 -9.45 -19.75 6.95
N ARG A 93 -8.97 -19.75 8.20
CA ARG A 93 -8.38 -20.94 8.83
C ARG A 93 -9.42 -22.04 9.05
N ALA A 94 -10.59 -21.69 9.54
CA ALA A 94 -11.70 -22.63 9.73
C ALA A 94 -12.19 -23.23 8.41
N GLY A 95 -12.22 -22.44 7.32
CA GLY A 95 -12.60 -22.91 5.99
C GLY A 95 -11.51 -23.62 5.19
N ASN A 96 -10.26 -23.64 5.66
CA ASN A 96 -9.12 -24.22 4.93
C ASN A 96 -8.55 -25.42 5.70
N SER A 97 -9.34 -26.50 5.77
CA SER A 97 -8.91 -27.83 6.22
C SER A 97 -8.57 -28.69 4.99
N TRP A 98 -7.42 -28.45 4.36
CA TRP A 98 -6.99 -29.23 3.17
C TRP A 98 -6.10 -30.45 3.51
N TYR A 99 -5.75 -30.63 4.79
CA TYR A 99 -5.17 -31.89 5.27
C TYR A 99 -5.82 -32.22 6.62
N THR A 100 -6.98 -32.88 6.58
CA THR A 100 -7.53 -33.55 7.76
C THR A 100 -6.56 -34.64 8.18
N THR A 101 -6.38 -34.81 9.50
CA THR A 101 -5.47 -35.80 10.09
C THR A 101 -5.77 -37.23 9.63
N ASP A 102 -7.00 -37.45 9.14
CA ASP A 102 -7.53 -38.74 8.69
C ASP A 102 -7.04 -39.16 7.29
N ALA A 103 -6.51 -38.22 6.50
CA ALA A 103 -6.07 -38.47 5.12
C ALA A 103 -4.81 -39.36 5.02
N TRP A 104 -4.05 -39.52 6.11
CA TRP A 104 -2.87 -40.40 6.20
C TRP A 104 -3.08 -41.64 7.08
N THR A 105 -4.32 -41.90 7.51
CA THR A 105 -4.65 -43.12 8.28
C THR A 105 -4.84 -44.32 7.37
N GLU A 106 -5.39 -44.14 6.17
CA GLU A 106 -5.66 -45.23 5.21
C GLU A 106 -4.38 -45.79 4.59
N ASP A 107 -3.34 -44.96 4.40
CA ASP A 107 -2.06 -45.39 3.83
C ASP A 107 -1.23 -46.25 4.80
N ARG A 108 -1.53 -46.24 6.10
CA ARG A 108 -0.76 -46.99 7.10
C ARG A 108 -1.23 -48.45 7.24
N THR A 109 -2.49 -48.72 6.89
CA THR A 109 -3.09 -50.06 6.88
C THR A 109 -2.71 -50.89 5.66
N THR A 110 -2.21 -50.25 4.60
CA THR A 110 -1.77 -50.92 3.36
C THR A 110 -0.27 -51.23 3.33
N VAL A 111 0.52 -50.70 4.28
CA VAL A 111 1.93 -51.05 4.45
C VAL A 111 2.03 -52.45 5.08
N GLY A 112 1.90 -53.47 4.25
CA GLY A 112 2.07 -54.87 4.66
C GLY A 112 1.42 -55.92 3.76
N THR A 113 0.59 -55.54 2.77
CA THR A 113 -0.22 -56.52 2.01
C THR A 113 0.27 -56.76 0.57
N GLU A 114 1.29 -56.06 0.09
CA GLU A 114 1.92 -56.37 -1.20
C GLU A 114 3.42 -56.67 -1.03
N PRO A 115 3.87 -57.93 -1.20
CA PRO A 115 5.28 -58.30 -1.07
C PRO A 115 6.18 -57.79 -2.22
N SER A 116 5.65 -56.98 -3.15
CA SER A 116 6.40 -56.45 -4.30
C SER A 116 6.93 -55.02 -4.10
N ALA A 117 6.51 -54.30 -3.06
CA ALA A 117 6.91 -52.91 -2.84
C ALA A 117 8.05 -52.82 -1.80
N VAL A 118 9.16 -53.49 -2.04
CA VAL A 118 10.40 -53.22 -1.29
C VAL A 118 11.04 -51.98 -1.93
N PRO A 119 11.12 -50.82 -1.25
CA PRO A 119 11.84 -49.69 -1.79
C PRO A 119 13.32 -50.06 -1.87
N GLY A 120 13.95 -49.84 -3.02
CA GLY A 120 15.40 -50.01 -3.19
C GLY A 120 16.19 -49.18 -2.17
N PRO A 121 17.48 -49.49 -1.94
CA PRO A 121 18.32 -48.97 -0.85
C PRO A 121 18.60 -47.45 -0.88
N GLU A 122 17.93 -46.69 -1.75
CA GLU A 122 18.13 -45.25 -1.97
C GLU A 122 17.50 -44.36 -0.88
N ALA A 123 16.55 -44.87 -0.09
CA ALA A 123 15.77 -44.03 0.83
C ALA A 123 16.52 -43.74 2.14
N ARG A 124 17.44 -42.77 2.11
CA ARG A 124 18.00 -42.15 3.33
C ARG A 124 16.98 -41.20 3.96
N PRO A 125 16.93 -41.08 5.30
CA PRO A 125 16.01 -40.19 5.97
C PRO A 125 16.52 -38.75 5.90
N GLY A 126 15.85 -37.89 5.15
CA GLY A 126 16.13 -36.45 5.13
C GLY A 126 15.93 -35.82 3.76
N GLY A 127 14.75 -35.24 3.53
CA GLY A 127 14.48 -34.43 2.35
C GLY A 127 13.14 -33.71 2.48
N LEU A 128 13.18 -32.44 2.90
CA LEU A 128 12.05 -31.52 2.81
C LEU A 128 11.78 -31.20 1.34
N THR A 129 10.53 -31.36 0.89
CA THR A 129 9.75 -30.35 0.16
C THR A 129 8.29 -30.79 0.11
N PRO A 130 7.32 -30.01 0.64
CA PRO A 130 5.91 -30.27 0.34
C PRO A 130 5.62 -29.94 -1.13
N PRO A 131 4.67 -30.62 -1.79
CA PRO A 131 4.34 -30.36 -3.18
C PRO A 131 3.75 -28.95 -3.35
N CYS A 132 4.32 -28.18 -4.30
CA CYS A 132 3.71 -26.95 -4.81
C CYS A 132 2.36 -27.28 -5.44
N PHE A 133 1.25 -26.89 -4.81
CA PHE A 133 -0.05 -26.85 -5.48
C PHE A 133 -0.16 -25.54 -6.29
N PRO A 134 -0.57 -25.59 -7.57
CA PRO A 134 -0.93 -24.39 -8.29
C PRO A 134 -2.17 -23.78 -7.65
N SER A 135 -2.08 -22.49 -7.29
CA SER A 135 -3.24 -21.73 -6.84
C SER A 135 -4.25 -21.64 -7.99
N PRO A 136 -5.54 -21.97 -7.80
CA PRO A 136 -6.55 -21.61 -8.79
C PRO A 136 -6.77 -20.09 -8.70
N ASN A 137 -6.31 -19.37 -9.72
CA ASN A 137 -6.50 -17.93 -9.83
C ASN A 137 -7.98 -17.60 -10.08
N LEU A 138 -8.36 -16.43 -9.56
CA LEU A 138 -9.65 -15.77 -9.51
C LEU A 138 -10.44 -15.76 -10.83
N SER A 139 -11.77 -15.79 -10.72
CA SER A 139 -12.68 -15.16 -11.67
C SER A 139 -13.74 -14.34 -10.93
N LEU A 140 -13.49 -13.03 -10.79
CA LEU A 140 -14.45 -11.93 -11.03
C LEU A 140 -13.83 -10.59 -10.62
N LEU A 141 -13.26 -9.84 -11.57
CA LEU A 141 -13.69 -8.47 -11.89
C LEU A 141 -12.89 -7.91 -13.08
N ALA A 142 -13.60 -7.10 -13.87
CA ALA A 142 -13.08 -6.02 -14.71
C ALA A 142 -12.41 -6.40 -16.04
N GLN A 143 -13.22 -6.39 -17.10
CA GLN A 143 -12.75 -5.95 -18.41
C GLN A 143 -12.74 -4.41 -18.41
N SER A 144 -11.57 -3.82 -18.61
CA SER A 144 -11.38 -2.40 -18.96
C SER A 144 -10.04 -2.29 -19.66
N ASP A 145 -10.04 -2.53 -20.97
CA ASP A 145 -8.91 -2.26 -21.85
C ASP A 145 -8.93 -0.79 -22.29
N LYS A 146 -7.82 -0.09 -22.08
CA LYS A 146 -7.47 1.12 -22.81
C LYS A 146 -6.08 0.96 -23.43
N SER A 147 -6.01 1.46 -24.67
CA SER A 147 -4.87 2.00 -25.40
C SER A 147 -3.97 1.04 -26.18
N GLN A 148 -4.17 1.03 -27.50
CA GLN A 148 -3.11 0.94 -28.49
C GLN A 148 -2.96 2.32 -29.12
N GLY A 149 -1.80 2.95 -28.91
CA GLY A 149 -1.40 4.19 -29.56
C GLY A 149 -0.92 3.90 -30.98
N ALA A 150 -1.50 4.61 -31.95
CA ALA A 150 -1.02 4.65 -33.32
C ALA A 150 0.24 5.53 -33.40
N TRP A 151 1.38 4.93 -33.78
CA TRP A 151 2.58 5.66 -34.19
C TRP A 151 2.46 5.96 -35.68
N GLY A 152 2.17 7.22 -36.01
CA GLY A 152 2.18 7.71 -37.38
C GLY A 152 3.61 7.87 -37.88
N THR A 153 3.92 7.21 -39.00
CA THR A 153 5.14 7.43 -39.78
C THR A 153 4.89 8.58 -40.77
N ALA A 154 5.65 9.66 -40.63
CA ALA A 154 5.73 10.73 -41.62
C ALA A 154 6.97 10.52 -42.50
N SER A 155 6.84 10.67 -43.83
CA SER A 155 7.90 11.06 -44.78
C SER A 155 7.36 11.19 -46.22
N PRO A 156 8.04 11.92 -47.13
CA PRO A 156 7.44 13.04 -47.86
C PRO A 156 7.44 12.90 -49.39
N THR A 157 6.63 13.73 -50.07
CA THR A 157 6.86 14.34 -51.39
C THR A 157 5.97 15.55 -51.54
#